data_AF-A0A9D9PYP9-F1
#
_entry.id   AF-A0A9D9PYP9-F1
#
_cell.length_a   1.000
_cell.length_b   1.000
_cell.length_c   1.000
_cell.angle_alpha   90.00
_cell.angle_beta   90.00
_cell.angle_gamma   90.00
#
_symmetry.space_group_name_H-M   'P 1'
#
loop_
_entity.id
_entity.type
_entity.pdbx_description
1 polymer ?
#
loop_
_entity_poly.entity_id
_entity_poly.type
_entity_poly.pdbx_seq_one_letter_code
_entity_poly.pdbx_strand_id
1 'polypeptide(L)' 'MQTDVVNFLRKLIPQGVWLHDARHGNGDAHLKAGLVGPSETVPLIEGALGLSRWQNIFLCEFDGPGKDRRVVVTVIPDD' A
#
# COMPACT_ATOMS: atom_id res chain seq x y z
N MET A 1 4.76 12.57 8.15
CA MET A 1 4.34 11.18 8.45
C MET A 1 4.21 10.31 7.20
N GLN A 2 3.28 10.55 6.26
CA GLN A 2 3.19 9.73 5.02
C GLN A 2 4.51 9.73 4.23
N THR A 3 5.13 10.91 4.07
CA THR A 3 6.45 11.05 3.45
C THR A 3 7.54 10.25 4.19
N ASP A 4 7.44 10.12 5.51
CA ASP A 4 8.41 9.37 6.31
C ASP A 4 8.27 7.86 6.09
N VAL A 5 7.03 7.36 5.96
CA VAL A 5 6.78 5.95 5.56
C VAL A 5 7.37 5.68 4.18
N VAL A 6 7.11 6.56 3.20
CA VAL A 6 7.66 6.42 1.84
C VAL A 6 9.19 6.45 1.87
N ASN A 7 9.79 7.39 2.61
CA ASN A 7 11.24 7.51 2.72
C ASN A 7 11.86 6.32 3.46
N PHE A 8 11.20 5.81 4.49
CA PHE A 8 11.61 4.60 5.19
C PHE A 8 11.61 3.40 4.24
N LEU A 9 10.51 3.18 3.51
CA LEU A 9 10.41 2.09 2.54
C LEU A 9 11.43 2.22 1.40
N ARG A 10 11.75 3.45 0.96
CA ARG A 10 12.83 3.68 -0.03
C ARG A 10 14.21 3.30 0.52
N LYS A 11 14.48 3.54 1.80
CA LYS A 11 15.75 3.15 2.44
C LYS A 11 15.82 1.64 2.67
N LEU A 12 14.73 1.05 3.13
CA LEU A 12 14.65 -0.38 3.43
C LEU A 12 14.69 -1.23 2.15
N ILE A 13 14.01 -0.76 1.11
CA ILE A 13 13.87 -1.45 -0.18
C ILE A 13 14.26 -0.46 -1.30
N PRO A 14 15.57 -0.28 -1.55
CA PRO A 14 16.08 0.66 -2.54
C PRO A 14 15.81 0.21 -3.97
N GLN A 15 15.76 1.17 -4.90
CA GLN A 15 15.56 0.90 -6.34
C GLN A 15 16.83 0.40 -7.01
N GLY A 16 16.68 -0.45 -8.04
CA GLY A 16 17.75 -0.78 -8.99
C GLY A 16 18.80 -1.78 -8.50
N VAL A 17 18.58 -2.45 -7.37
CA VAL A 17 19.54 -3.41 -6.79
C VAL A 17 19.02 -4.84 -6.75
N TRP A 18 17.80 -5.08 -7.24
CA TRP A 18 17.15 -6.39 -7.18
C TRP A 18 17.34 -7.16 -8.47
N LEU A 19 17.34 -8.49 -8.38
CA LEU A 19 17.44 -9.36 -9.57
C LEU A 19 16.31 -9.09 -10.58
N HIS A 20 15.13 -8.67 -10.11
CA HIS A 20 14.00 -8.32 -10.97
C HIS A 20 14.25 -7.05 -11.81
N ASP A 21 15.12 -6.15 -11.34
CA ASP A 21 15.41 -4.90 -12.03
C ASP A 21 16.05 -5.13 -13.40
N ALA A 22 16.75 -6.25 -13.59
CA ALA A 22 17.30 -6.66 -14.88
C ALA A 22 16.22 -6.86 -15.98
N ARG A 23 14.94 -7.00 -15.60
CA ARG A 23 13.82 -7.16 -16.55
C ARG A 23 12.92 -5.93 -16.64
N HIS A 24 12.54 -5.36 -15.50
CA HIS A 24 11.48 -4.35 -15.45
C HIS A 24 11.83 -3.10 -14.63
N GLY A 25 12.97 -3.07 -13.94
CA GLY A 25 13.43 -1.89 -13.17
C GLY A 25 12.55 -1.47 -11.98
N ASN A 26 11.58 -2.30 -11.58
CA ASN A 26 10.61 -2.03 -10.52
C ASN A 26 10.61 -3.14 -9.44
N GLY A 27 11.74 -3.81 -9.25
CA GLY A 27 11.87 -4.86 -8.25
C GLY A 27 11.57 -4.38 -6.83
N ASP A 28 11.87 -3.12 -6.53
CA ASP A 28 11.54 -2.50 -5.26
C ASP A 28 10.03 -2.36 -5.06
N ALA A 29 9.28 -2.06 -6.11
CA ALA A 29 7.83 -1.90 -6.05
C ALA A 29 7.14 -3.22 -5.69
N HIS A 30 7.60 -4.33 -6.28
CA HIS A 30 7.12 -5.68 -5.96
C HIS A 30 7.37 -6.02 -4.47
N LEU A 31 8.58 -5.76 -3.96
CA LEU A 31 8.92 -6.07 -2.58
C LEU A 31 8.17 -5.17 -1.58
N LYS A 32 8.02 -3.87 -1.88
CA LYS A 32 7.23 -2.94 -1.04
C LYS A 32 5.76 -3.34 -1.00
N ALA A 33 5.18 -3.70 -2.15
CA ALA A 33 3.79 -4.17 -2.20
C ALA A 33 3.61 -5.48 -1.44
N GLY A 34 4.56 -6.42 -1.53
CA GLY A 34 4.53 -7.67 -0.77
C GLY A 34 4.65 -7.45 0.74
N LEU A 35 5.46 -6.46 1.18
CA LEU A 35 5.63 -6.15 2.60
C LEU A 35 4.42 -5.42 3.20
N VAL A 36 3.88 -4.42 2.49
CA VAL A 36 2.73 -3.64 2.97
C VAL A 36 1.43 -4.45 2.88
N GLY A 37 1.31 -5.31 1.88
CA GLY A 37 0.09 -6.07 1.63
C GLY A 37 -0.87 -5.36 0.66
N PRO A 38 -1.76 -6.12 0.00
CA PRO A 38 -2.64 -5.59 -1.04
C PRO A 38 -4.00 -5.07 -0.53
N SER A 39 -4.34 -5.29 0.75
CA SER A 39 -5.68 -5.03 1.29
C SER A 39 -5.66 -4.78 2.79
N GLU A 40 -6.66 -4.05 3.26
CA GLU A 40 -6.92 -3.82 4.68
C GLU A 40 -8.37 -4.15 5.00
N THR A 41 -8.61 -4.70 6.19
CA THR A 41 -9.96 -4.93 6.73
C THR A 41 -10.23 -3.95 7.86
N VAL A 42 -11.29 -3.17 7.74
CA VAL A 42 -11.69 -2.17 8.73
C VAL A 42 -13.09 -2.52 9.24
N PRO A 43 -13.32 -2.65 10.56
CA PRO A 43 -14.65 -2.91 11.09
C PRO A 43 -15.58 -1.73 10.82
N LEU A 44 -16.87 -2.03 10.59
CA LEU A 44 -17.92 -1.03 10.57
C LEU A 44 -18.64 -1.06 11.93
N ILE A 45 -18.57 0.04 12.66
CA ILE A 45 -19.19 0.19 13.98
C ILE A 45 -20.30 1.23 13.84
N GLU A 46 -21.55 0.82 14.07
CA GLU A 46 -22.73 1.69 13.92
C GLU A 46 -22.80 2.39 12.55
N GLY A 47 -22.38 1.70 11.49
CA GLY A 47 -22.37 2.22 10.12
C GLY A 47 -21.20 3.15 9.77
N ALA A 48 -20.25 3.36 10.68
CA ALA A 48 -19.03 4.14 10.44
C ALA A 48 -17.78 3.26 10.43
N LEU A 49 -16.74 3.66 9.70
CA LEU A 49 -15.43 2.99 9.76
C LEU A 49 -14.87 3.12 11.18
N GLY A 50 -14.55 1.99 11.81
CA GLY A 50 -13.95 1.89 13.15
C GLY A 50 -12.48 2.30 13.19
N LEU A 51 -12.17 3.49 12.67
CA LEU A 51 -10.84 4.09 12.69
C LEU A 51 -10.74 5.10 13.85
N SER A 52 -9.59 5.13 14.51
CA SER A 52 -9.28 6.21 15.45
C SER A 52 -8.98 7.54 14.75
N ARG A 53 -8.93 8.64 15.52
CA ARG A 53 -8.57 9.99 15.03
C ARG A 53 -7.25 10.05 14.24
N TRP A 54 -6.33 9.10 14.47
CA TRP A 54 -4.99 9.08 13.87
C TRP A 54 -4.81 7.98 12.82
N GLN A 55 -5.83 7.16 12.56
CA GLN A 55 -5.80 6.16 11.50
C GLN A 55 -6.41 6.72 10.22
N ASN A 56 -5.79 6.39 9.10
CA ASN A 56 -6.23 6.76 7.76
C ASN A 56 -5.95 5.58 6.82
N ILE A 57 -6.70 5.51 5.73
CA ILE A 57 -6.52 4.50 4.69
C ILE A 57 -5.77 5.16 3.53
N PHE A 58 -4.71 4.51 3.05
CA PHE A 58 -3.89 5.01 1.94
C PHE A 58 -3.74 3.95 0.86
N LEU A 59 -3.85 4.39 -0.39
CA LEU A 59 -3.32 3.64 -1.52
C LEU A 59 -1.82 3.92 -1.61
N CYS A 60 -1.01 2.87 -1.53
CA CYS A 60 0.44 2.97 -1.65
C CYS A 60 0.89 2.68 -3.09
N GLU A 61 1.24 3.73 -3.84
CA GLU A 61 1.86 3.60 -5.17
C GLU A 61 3.38 3.48 -5.05
N PHE A 62 3.96 2.42 -5.60
CA PHE A 62 5.41 2.16 -5.55
C PHE A 62 6.08 2.12 -6.92
N ASP A 63 5.31 2.11 -8.01
CA ASP A 63 5.78 1.83 -9.37
C ASP A 63 5.52 3.01 -10.34
N GLY A 64 5.52 4.23 -9.80
CA GLY A 64 5.52 5.49 -10.57
C GLY A 64 4.14 6.05 -10.96
N PRO A 65 4.12 7.28 -11.50
CA PRO A 65 2.90 7.99 -11.88
C PRO A 65 2.26 7.43 -13.17
N GLY A 66 1.01 7.81 -13.43
CA GLY A 66 0.33 7.53 -14.71
C GLY A 66 -0.24 6.11 -14.83
N LYS A 67 -0.55 5.46 -13.70
CA LYS A 67 -1.22 4.16 -13.67
C LYS A 67 -2.61 4.31 -13.06
N ASP A 68 -3.62 3.86 -13.79
CA ASP A 68 -4.98 3.77 -13.27
C ASP A 68 -5.03 2.67 -12.21
N ARG A 69 -5.17 3.07 -10.94
CA ARG A 69 -5.29 2.14 -9.81
C ARG A 69 -6.75 1.98 -9.43
N ARG A 70 -7.22 0.74 -9.48
CA ARG A 70 -8.56 0.38 -9.03
C ARG A 70 -8.49 -0.10 -7.59
N VAL A 71 -9.18 0.61 -6.69
CA VAL A 71 -9.43 0.15 -5.32
C VAL A 71 -10.83 -0.48 -5.29
N VAL A 72 -10.92 -1.71 -4.81
CA VAL A 72 -12.19 -2.42 -4.62
C VAL A 72 -12.52 -2.38 -3.13
N VAL A 73 -13.75 -2.00 -2.81
CA VAL A 73 -14.27 -2.01 -1.45
C VAL A 73 -15.44 -2.98 -1.40
N THR A 74 -15.36 -3.96 -0.51
CA THR A 74 -16.42 -4.94 -0.26
C THR A 74 -16.90 -4.75 1.16
N VAL A 75 -18.21 -4.57 1.34
CA VAL A 75 -18.84 -4.58 2.67
C VAL A 75 -19.41 -5.97 2.89
N ILE A 76 -18.97 -6.61 3.98
CA ILE A 76 -19.40 -7.95 4.38
C ILE A 76 -20.27 -7.77 5.63
N PRO A 77 -21.50 -8.32 5.67
CA PRO A 77 -22.34 -8.26 6.85
C PRO A 77 -21.74 -9.13 7.96
N ASP A 78 -22.00 -8.74 9.21
CA ASP A 78 -21.88 -9.67 10.33
C ASP A 78 -23.06 -10.65 10.24
N ASP A 79 -22.79 -11.96 10.36
CA ASP A 79 -23.81 -13.01 10.39
C ASP A 79 -24.76 -12.88 11.59
#